data_AF-A0A354U6K6-F1
#
_entry.id   AF-A0A354U6K6-F1
#
_cell.length_a   1.000
_cell.length_b   1.000
_cell.length_c   1.000
_cell.angle_alpha   90.00
_cell.angle_beta   90.00
_cell.angle_gamma   90.00
#
_symmetry.space_group_name_H-M   'P 1'
#
loop_
_entity.id
_entity.type
_entity.pdbx_description
1 polymer ?
#
loop_
_entity_poly.entity_id
_entity_poly.type
_entity_poly.pdbx_seq_one_letter_code
_entity_poly.pdbx_strand_id
1 'polypeptide(L)'
;MHWFEESKFGMFIHWGVYAGAFGNEWVKSDLKMTDEQYQKYVDQFEADQFDPEKWAEAAERAGMRYVVFTAKHHDGFCMFDTAFTDYSSMHYYGRDYLREVIDAFRARNFHIGIYYSLPDWHHPNYVIDPRHPLRDFPAERDYAPYTEYLHNQVMELLSNYGKIDIIWFDGSYPDTKHIWNAPALAAKIKSLQPEILISRLPGFDDFSTPEQSLPENSNVKCRWEG
;
A
#
# COMPACT_ATOMS: atom_id res chain seq x y z
N MET A 1 6.79 -2.84 -19.75
CA MET A 1 7.38 -3.85 -18.82
C MET A 1 8.91 -3.97 -18.89
N HIS A 2 9.60 -3.66 -20.00
CA HIS A 2 11.08 -3.74 -20.09
C HIS A 2 11.82 -2.95 -18.99
N TRP A 3 11.29 -1.79 -18.62
CA TRP A 3 11.90 -0.91 -17.61
C TRP A 3 12.16 -1.61 -16.28
N PHE A 4 11.27 -2.50 -15.84
CA PHE A 4 11.34 -3.16 -14.53
C PHE A 4 12.49 -4.15 -14.46
N GLU A 5 12.65 -4.93 -15.53
CA GLU A 5 13.79 -5.83 -15.69
C GLU A 5 15.11 -5.08 -15.85
N GLU A 6 15.12 -3.90 -16.44
CA GLU A 6 16.32 -3.06 -16.58
C GLU A 6 16.69 -2.34 -15.28
N SER A 7 15.68 -1.93 -14.52
CA SER A 7 15.85 -1.17 -13.29
C SER A 7 16.53 -1.99 -12.20
N LYS A 8 16.15 -3.26 -12.05
CA LYS A 8 16.67 -4.27 -11.10
C LYS A 8 16.55 -3.94 -9.61
N PHE A 9 16.73 -2.68 -9.21
CA PHE A 9 16.88 -2.25 -7.83
C PHE A 9 15.99 -1.03 -7.54
N GLY A 10 15.16 -1.15 -6.51
CA GLY A 10 14.23 -0.12 -6.08
C GLY A 10 14.21 0.06 -4.57
N MET A 11 13.49 1.09 -4.14
CA MET A 11 13.29 1.43 -2.73
C MET A 11 11.86 1.08 -2.31
N PHE A 12 11.69 0.29 -1.25
CA PHE A 12 10.40 0.14 -0.59
C PHE A 12 10.36 1.03 0.65
N ILE A 13 9.32 1.86 0.79
CA ILE A 13 9.13 2.75 1.93
C ILE A 13 7.83 2.36 2.63
N HIS A 14 7.97 1.74 3.80
CA HIS A 14 6.88 1.58 4.76
C HIS A 14 6.91 2.77 5.73
N TRP A 15 5.97 3.69 5.56
CA TRP A 15 5.79 4.82 6.47
C TRP A 15 4.31 5.19 6.62
N GLY A 16 3.92 5.48 7.85
CA GLY A 16 2.57 5.85 8.25
C GLY A 16 2.52 6.13 9.76
N VAL A 17 1.32 6.26 10.31
CA VAL A 17 1.16 6.57 11.75
C VAL A 17 1.78 5.52 12.68
N TYR A 18 1.93 4.27 12.20
CA TYR A 18 2.67 3.22 12.91
C TYR A 18 4.16 3.52 13.14
N ALA A 19 4.75 4.51 12.44
CA ALA A 19 6.11 4.97 12.74
C ALA A 19 6.23 5.50 14.19
N GLY A 20 5.17 6.14 14.71
CA GLY A 20 5.08 6.54 16.12
C GLY A 20 4.76 5.38 17.08
N ALA A 21 4.37 4.23 16.55
CA ALA A 21 3.99 3.03 17.29
C ALA A 21 5.12 1.98 17.28
N PHE A 22 6.29 2.38 17.79
CA PHE A 22 7.52 1.57 17.80
C PHE A 22 8.06 1.17 16.42
N GLY A 23 7.58 1.80 15.34
CA GLY A 23 7.95 1.44 13.98
C GLY A 23 7.46 0.05 13.55
N ASN A 24 6.42 -0.50 14.20
CA ASN A 24 5.83 -1.80 13.86
C ASN A 24 4.46 -1.59 13.21
N GLU A 25 4.35 -1.89 11.93
CA GLU A 25 3.14 -1.78 11.12
C GLU A 25 2.04 -2.78 11.50
N TRP A 26 2.38 -3.82 12.26
CA TRP A 26 1.45 -4.83 12.80
C TRP A 26 1.01 -4.56 14.24
N VAL A 27 1.51 -3.50 14.89
CA VAL A 27 1.27 -3.24 16.32
C VAL A 27 -0.21 -3.17 16.71
N LYS A 28 -1.09 -2.68 15.82
CA LYS A 28 -2.54 -2.66 16.04
C LYS A 28 -3.09 -4.09 16.20
N SER A 29 -2.62 -5.01 15.36
CA SER A 29 -3.01 -6.42 15.42
C SER A 29 -2.34 -7.15 16.57
N ASP A 30 -1.02 -7.00 16.73
CA ASP A 30 -0.22 -7.69 17.74
C ASP A 30 -0.73 -7.42 19.15
N LEU A 31 -1.03 -6.15 19.43
CA LEU A 31 -1.52 -5.70 20.73
C LEU A 31 -3.05 -5.66 20.82
N LYS A 32 -3.76 -6.12 19.78
CA LYS A 32 -5.24 -6.18 19.72
C LYS A 32 -5.89 -4.84 20.06
N MET A 33 -5.35 -3.75 19.51
CA MET A 33 -5.81 -2.41 19.82
C MET A 33 -7.15 -2.11 19.15
N THR A 34 -8.05 -1.46 19.89
CA THR A 34 -9.22 -0.79 19.30
C THR A 34 -8.79 0.44 18.50
N ASP A 35 -9.69 0.97 17.67
CA ASP A 35 -9.44 2.23 16.96
C ASP A 35 -9.14 3.38 17.94
N GLU A 36 -9.90 3.48 19.03
CA GLU A 36 -9.66 4.48 20.08
C GLU A 36 -8.27 4.36 20.72
N GLN A 37 -7.78 3.13 20.96
CA GLN A 37 -6.43 2.92 21.51
C GLN A 37 -5.32 3.26 20.51
N TYR A 38 -5.59 3.07 19.21
CA TYR A 38 -4.65 3.36 18.13
C TYR A 38 -4.65 4.84 17.74
N GLN A 39 -5.76 5.55 17.95
CA GLN A 39 -5.97 6.96 17.59
C GLN A 39 -4.87 7.88 18.12
N LYS A 40 -4.31 7.60 19.31
CA LYS A 40 -3.18 8.36 19.87
C LYS A 40 -1.99 8.46 18.92
N TYR A 41 -1.74 7.46 18.07
CA TYR A 41 -0.63 7.49 17.11
C TYR A 41 -0.93 8.38 15.92
N VAL A 42 -2.20 8.55 15.57
CA VAL A 42 -2.67 9.53 14.58
C VAL A 42 -2.55 10.93 15.18
N ASP A 43 -3.10 11.14 16.38
CA ASP A 43 -3.10 12.46 17.03
C ASP A 43 -1.70 13.01 17.33
N GLN A 44 -0.72 12.12 17.53
CA GLN A 44 0.68 12.45 17.84
C GLN A 44 1.61 12.36 16.64
N PHE A 45 1.09 12.05 15.45
CA PHE A 45 1.94 11.90 14.27
C PHE A 45 2.48 13.26 13.84
N GLU A 46 3.77 13.46 14.08
CA GLU A 46 4.51 14.62 13.62
C GLU A 46 5.56 14.19 12.59
N ALA A 47 5.59 14.93 11.48
CA ALA A 47 6.49 14.71 10.35
C ALA A 47 7.35 15.96 10.12
N ASP A 48 7.93 16.49 11.20
CA ASP A 48 8.69 17.75 11.22
C ASP A 48 9.98 17.71 10.39
N GLN A 49 10.60 16.53 10.28
CA GLN A 49 11.78 16.27 9.44
C GLN A 49 11.43 15.56 8.12
N PHE A 50 10.15 15.50 7.72
CA PHE A 50 9.74 14.88 6.46
C PHE A 50 10.23 15.71 5.28
N ASP A 51 11.09 15.08 4.47
CA ASP A 51 11.78 15.70 3.34
C ASP A 51 12.00 14.61 2.26
N PRO A 52 11.02 14.39 1.38
CA PRO A 52 11.09 13.32 0.38
C PRO A 52 12.16 13.58 -0.68
N GLU A 53 12.63 14.82 -0.85
CA GLU A 53 13.76 15.15 -1.72
C GLU A 53 15.05 14.50 -1.23
N LYS A 54 15.29 14.50 0.09
CA LYS A 54 16.44 13.78 0.67
C LYS A 54 16.34 12.28 0.47
N TRP A 55 15.13 11.73 0.56
CA TRP A 55 14.91 10.29 0.32
C TRP A 55 15.19 9.93 -1.14
N ALA A 56 14.67 10.73 -2.07
CA ALA A 56 14.87 10.54 -3.50
C ALA A 56 16.35 10.72 -3.89
N GLU A 57 17.07 11.70 -3.31
CA GLU A 57 18.52 11.86 -3.50
C GLU A 57 19.30 10.65 -3.00
N ALA A 58 18.97 10.15 -1.81
CA ALA A 58 19.63 8.97 -1.24
C ALA A 58 19.40 7.72 -2.10
N ALA A 59 18.17 7.52 -2.59
CA ALA A 59 17.82 6.44 -3.50
C ALA A 59 18.60 6.52 -4.81
N GLU A 60 18.67 7.71 -5.41
CA GLU A 60 19.39 7.95 -6.67
C GLU A 60 20.88 7.63 -6.51
N ARG A 61 21.49 8.13 -5.42
CA ARG A 61 22.89 7.86 -5.08
C ARG A 61 23.16 6.38 -4.81
N ALA A 62 22.18 5.64 -4.29
CA ALA A 62 22.26 4.20 -4.09
C ALA A 62 22.13 3.40 -5.41
N GLY A 63 21.79 4.06 -6.52
CA GLY A 63 21.60 3.41 -7.82
C GLY A 63 20.22 2.80 -8.03
N MET A 64 19.26 3.09 -7.15
CA MET A 64 17.87 2.64 -7.30
C MET A 64 17.19 3.37 -8.46
N ARG A 65 16.17 2.76 -9.06
CA ARG A 65 15.47 3.29 -10.25
C ARG A 65 13.95 3.34 -10.14
N TYR A 66 13.40 2.77 -9.07
CA TYR A 66 11.99 2.85 -8.76
C TYR A 66 11.78 2.93 -7.24
N VAL A 67 10.62 3.43 -6.85
CA VAL A 67 10.19 3.51 -5.46
C VAL A 67 8.81 2.89 -5.33
N VAL A 68 8.54 2.18 -4.23
CA VAL A 68 7.21 1.76 -3.82
C VAL A 68 6.92 2.36 -2.45
N PHE A 69 5.89 3.19 -2.35
CA PHE A 69 5.52 3.88 -1.11
C PHE A 69 4.14 3.44 -0.60
N THR A 70 4.01 3.23 0.70
CA THR A 70 2.76 2.83 1.37
C THR A 70 1.72 3.96 1.34
N ALA A 71 0.77 3.89 0.40
CA ALA A 71 -0.39 4.79 0.40
C ALA A 71 -1.38 4.45 1.51
N LYS A 72 -1.58 3.16 1.81
CA LYS A 72 -2.40 2.67 2.91
C LYS A 72 -1.85 1.32 3.38
N HIS A 73 -1.61 1.16 4.69
CA HIS A 73 -1.23 -0.12 5.29
C HIS A 73 -2.45 -0.82 5.93
N HIS A 74 -2.26 -1.97 6.59
CA HIS A 74 -3.33 -2.75 7.22
C HIS A 74 -4.12 -1.96 8.27
N ASP A 75 -3.53 -0.95 8.92
CA ASP A 75 -4.21 -0.13 9.92
C ASP A 75 -5.33 0.76 9.33
N GLY A 76 -5.39 0.88 8.01
CA GLY A 76 -6.40 1.62 7.25
C GLY A 76 -6.07 3.10 7.05
N PHE A 77 -4.98 3.62 7.62
CA PHE A 77 -4.66 5.05 7.53
C PHE A 77 -4.13 5.42 6.14
N CYS A 78 -4.79 6.38 5.49
CA CYS A 78 -4.46 6.81 4.14
C CYS A 78 -3.43 7.94 4.14
N MET A 79 -2.24 7.70 3.57
CA MET A 79 -1.15 8.68 3.43
C MET A 79 -1.35 9.65 2.24
N PHE A 80 -2.57 9.74 1.73
CA PHE A 80 -2.93 10.45 0.51
C PHE A 80 -4.28 11.15 0.67
N ASP A 81 -4.59 12.12 -0.20
CA ASP A 81 -5.89 12.78 -0.22
C ASP A 81 -6.95 11.89 -0.88
N THR A 82 -7.97 11.51 -0.12
CA THR A 82 -9.05 10.59 -0.53
C THR A 82 -10.40 11.14 -0.15
N ALA A 83 -11.37 11.04 -1.06
CA ALA A 83 -12.75 11.45 -0.82
C ALA A 83 -13.58 10.41 -0.05
N PHE A 84 -13.03 9.22 0.23
CA PHE A 84 -13.80 8.08 0.75
C PHE A 84 -13.63 7.85 2.26
N THR A 85 -12.73 8.57 2.94
CA THR A 85 -12.58 8.49 4.39
C THR A 85 -11.91 9.75 4.96
N ASP A 86 -12.31 10.13 6.16
CA ASP A 86 -11.61 11.14 6.96
C ASP A 86 -10.36 10.55 7.65
N TYR A 87 -10.17 9.23 7.64
CA TYR A 87 -8.99 8.57 8.22
C TYR A 87 -7.77 8.66 7.29
N SER A 88 -7.36 9.90 7.00
CA SER A 88 -6.32 10.25 6.04
C SER A 88 -5.42 11.38 6.52
N SER A 89 -4.20 11.40 6.00
CA SER A 89 -3.22 12.47 6.27
C SER A 89 -3.68 13.85 5.81
N MET A 90 -4.47 13.92 4.72
CA MET A 90 -5.02 15.20 4.27
C MET A 90 -6.03 15.74 5.27
N HIS A 91 -6.91 14.90 5.82
CA HIS A 91 -7.88 15.32 6.82
C HIS A 91 -7.20 15.74 8.14
N TYR A 92 -6.28 14.92 8.64
CA TYR A 92 -5.68 15.14 9.97
C TYR A 92 -4.57 16.20 9.99
N TYR A 93 -3.78 16.30 8.92
CA TYR A 93 -2.57 17.14 8.89
C TYR A 93 -2.57 18.17 7.75
N GLY A 94 -3.58 18.17 6.87
CA GLY A 94 -3.65 19.08 5.73
C GLY A 94 -2.55 18.83 4.69
N ARG A 95 -2.00 17.61 4.64
CA ARG A 95 -0.90 17.24 3.74
C ARG A 95 -1.17 15.92 3.04
N ASP A 96 -0.88 15.90 1.75
CA ASP A 96 -0.87 14.69 0.93
C ASP A 96 0.57 14.17 0.81
N TYR A 97 0.98 13.34 1.77
CA TYR A 97 2.35 12.83 1.83
C TYR A 97 2.70 11.95 0.62
N LEU A 98 1.75 11.17 0.10
CA LEU A 98 1.94 10.37 -1.10
C LEU A 98 2.28 11.25 -2.30
N ARG A 99 1.56 12.36 -2.50
CA ARG A 99 1.86 13.31 -3.58
C ARG A 99 3.27 13.87 -3.47
N GLU A 100 3.64 14.34 -2.29
CA GLU A 100 4.98 14.92 -2.03
C GLU A 100 6.10 13.90 -2.29
N VAL A 101 5.93 12.63 -1.87
CA VAL A 101 6.90 11.56 -2.19
C VAL A 101 6.97 11.28 -3.68
N ILE A 102 5.82 11.11 -4.33
CA ILE A 102 5.77 10.79 -5.76
C ILE A 102 6.45 11.89 -6.58
N ASP A 103 6.22 13.16 -6.26
CA ASP A 103 6.76 14.27 -7.04
C ASP A 103 8.27 14.40 -6.87
N ALA A 104 8.81 14.21 -5.66
CA ALA A 104 10.25 14.20 -5.41
C ALA A 104 10.99 13.09 -6.18
N PHE A 105 10.46 11.86 -6.15
CA PHE A 105 11.04 10.74 -6.87
C PHE A 105 10.89 10.89 -8.39
N ARG A 106 9.74 11.37 -8.86
CA ARG A 106 9.48 11.59 -10.29
C ARG A 106 10.37 12.69 -10.86
N ALA A 107 10.66 13.75 -10.11
CA ALA A 107 11.61 14.81 -10.51
C ALA A 107 13.02 14.26 -10.80
N ARG A 108 13.36 13.09 -10.25
CA ARG A 108 14.62 12.36 -10.45
C ARG A 108 14.50 11.17 -11.41
N ASN A 109 13.43 11.12 -12.20
CA ASN A 109 13.17 10.08 -13.20
C ASN A 109 13.03 8.65 -12.62
N PHE A 110 12.57 8.52 -11.38
CA PHE A 110 12.20 7.21 -10.83
C PHE A 110 10.88 6.74 -11.43
N HIS A 111 10.77 5.43 -11.64
CA HIS A 111 9.47 4.78 -11.80
C HIS A 111 8.73 4.77 -10.46
N ILE A 112 7.42 4.98 -10.52
CA ILE A 112 6.58 5.21 -9.34
C ILE A 112 5.73 3.99 -9.04
N GLY A 113 5.89 3.47 -7.84
CA GLY A 113 5.10 2.38 -7.28
C GLY A 113 4.29 2.84 -6.07
N ILE A 114 3.08 2.31 -5.96
CA ILE A 114 2.19 2.55 -4.83
C ILE A 114 1.90 1.21 -4.16
N TYR A 115 2.24 1.08 -2.88
CA TYR A 115 1.74 -0.01 -2.04
C TYR A 115 0.33 0.34 -1.56
N TYR A 116 -0.58 -0.62 -1.66
CA TYR A 116 -1.94 -0.51 -1.14
C TYR A 116 -2.38 -1.80 -0.45
N SER A 117 -2.73 -1.70 0.82
CA SER A 117 -3.21 -2.84 1.59
C SER A 117 -4.63 -3.26 1.21
N LEU A 118 -4.82 -4.55 0.89
CA LEU A 118 -6.16 -5.11 0.67
C LEU A 118 -6.93 -5.30 1.98
N PRO A 119 -6.31 -5.65 3.13
CA PRO A 119 -6.93 -5.50 4.45
C PRO A 119 -7.09 -4.05 4.88
N ASP A 120 -8.09 -3.81 5.72
CA ASP A 120 -8.30 -2.51 6.36
C ASP A 120 -8.91 -2.69 7.75
N TRP A 121 -8.08 -2.64 8.77
CA TRP A 121 -8.49 -2.83 10.17
C TRP A 121 -9.23 -1.63 10.76
N HIS A 122 -9.53 -0.59 9.98
CA HIS A 122 -10.31 0.57 10.40
C HIS A 122 -11.70 0.57 9.75
N HIS A 123 -11.82 0.13 8.48
CA HIS A 123 -13.09 0.17 7.78
C HIS A 123 -14.15 -0.75 8.44
N PRO A 124 -15.35 -0.23 8.80
CA PRO A 124 -16.33 -0.96 9.60
C PRO A 124 -16.91 -2.20 8.90
N ASN A 125 -16.88 -2.22 7.57
CA ASN A 125 -17.31 -3.35 6.75
C ASN A 125 -16.21 -4.35 6.38
N TYR A 126 -14.93 -4.09 6.70
CA TYR A 126 -13.88 -5.07 6.45
C TYR A 126 -14.07 -6.28 7.38
N VAL A 127 -13.91 -7.51 6.87
CA VAL A 127 -14.14 -8.71 7.69
C VAL A 127 -13.20 -8.80 8.89
N ILE A 128 -13.68 -9.41 9.98
CA ILE A 128 -12.83 -9.73 11.14
C ILE A 128 -12.13 -11.05 10.87
N ASP A 129 -11.02 -10.99 10.17
CA ASP A 129 -10.18 -12.14 9.86
C ASP A 129 -9.23 -12.51 11.03
N PRO A 130 -8.45 -13.61 10.94
CA PRO A 130 -7.54 -14.04 12.01
C PRO A 130 -6.41 -13.06 12.34
N ARG A 131 -6.18 -12.04 11.50
CA ARG A 131 -5.16 -11.01 11.64
C ARG A 131 -5.77 -9.68 12.11
N HIS A 132 -7.09 -9.56 12.14
CA HIS A 132 -7.78 -8.36 12.59
C HIS A 132 -7.52 -8.10 14.10
N PRO A 133 -7.39 -6.84 14.55
CA PRO A 133 -7.23 -6.52 15.98
C PRO A 133 -8.37 -7.05 16.85
N LEU A 134 -9.59 -7.02 16.32
CA LEU A 134 -10.81 -7.54 16.96
C LEU A 134 -11.06 -9.05 16.78
N ARG A 135 -10.05 -9.84 16.40
CA ARG A 135 -10.21 -11.31 16.13
C ARG A 135 -10.78 -12.13 17.30
N ASP A 136 -10.67 -11.63 18.53
CA ASP A 136 -11.27 -12.28 19.72
C ASP A 136 -12.77 -11.95 19.89
N PHE A 137 -13.30 -11.03 19.08
CA PHE A 137 -14.69 -10.56 19.08
C PHE A 137 -15.28 -10.69 17.66
N PRO A 138 -15.46 -11.92 17.16
CA PRO A 138 -15.94 -12.13 15.80
C PRO A 138 -17.33 -11.52 15.62
N ALA A 139 -17.54 -10.88 14.48
CA ALA A 139 -18.80 -10.31 14.06
C ALA A 139 -18.94 -10.47 12.55
N GLU A 140 -20.13 -10.83 12.09
CA GLU A 140 -20.43 -10.84 10.66
C GLU A 140 -20.51 -9.39 10.16
N ARG A 141 -19.84 -9.14 9.03
CA ARG A 141 -19.82 -7.85 8.36
C ARG A 141 -20.16 -8.08 6.89
N ASP A 142 -21.07 -7.27 6.35
CA ASP A 142 -21.26 -7.19 4.91
C ASP A 142 -20.04 -6.48 4.32
N TYR A 143 -19.21 -7.22 3.59
CA TYR A 143 -17.96 -6.71 3.02
C TYR A 143 -18.16 -6.00 1.69
N ALA A 144 -19.34 -6.06 1.06
CA ALA A 144 -19.55 -5.46 -0.26
C ALA A 144 -19.26 -3.95 -0.28
N PRO A 145 -19.67 -3.14 0.72
CA PRO A 145 -19.28 -1.74 0.81
C PRO A 145 -17.76 -1.54 0.92
N TYR A 146 -17.06 -2.44 1.62
CA TYR A 146 -15.60 -2.39 1.71
C TYR A 146 -14.93 -2.69 0.36
N THR A 147 -15.41 -3.69 -0.37
CA THR A 147 -14.91 -4.00 -1.71
C THR A 147 -15.06 -2.80 -2.65
N GLU A 148 -16.19 -2.10 -2.59
CA GLU A 148 -16.42 -0.89 -3.38
C GLU A 148 -15.47 0.25 -2.95
N TYR A 149 -15.36 0.52 -1.65
CA TYR A 149 -14.41 1.48 -1.07
C TYR A 149 -12.98 1.24 -1.56
N LEU A 150 -12.51 -0.01 -1.49
CA LEU A 150 -11.19 -0.42 -1.95
C LEU A 150 -11.00 -0.12 -3.45
N HIS A 151 -11.98 -0.49 -4.29
CA HIS A 151 -11.90 -0.22 -5.73
C HIS A 151 -11.83 1.28 -6.00
N ASN A 152 -12.64 2.06 -5.30
CA ASN A 152 -12.72 3.50 -5.47
C ASN A 152 -11.41 4.21 -5.09
N GLN A 153 -10.81 3.84 -3.96
CA GLN A 153 -9.50 4.38 -3.56
C GLN A 153 -8.39 4.01 -4.54
N VAL A 154 -8.37 2.75 -5.05
CA VAL A 154 -7.42 2.38 -6.10
C VAL A 154 -7.64 3.24 -7.36
N MET A 155 -8.88 3.58 -7.71
CA MET A 155 -9.14 4.46 -8.86
C MET A 155 -8.69 5.90 -8.60
N GLU A 156 -8.81 6.44 -7.39
CA GLU A 156 -8.24 7.75 -7.02
C GLU A 156 -6.73 7.76 -7.18
N LEU A 157 -6.04 6.75 -6.63
CA LEU A 157 -4.59 6.62 -6.70
C LEU A 157 -4.09 6.58 -8.14
N LEU A 158 -4.79 5.86 -9.02
CA LEU A 158 -4.40 5.71 -10.41
C LEU A 158 -4.85 6.85 -11.33
N SER A 159 -5.71 7.76 -10.85
CA SER A 159 -6.23 8.89 -11.63
C SER A 159 -5.61 10.22 -11.22
N ASN A 160 -5.39 10.43 -9.93
CA ASN A 160 -5.02 11.74 -9.37
C ASN A 160 -3.50 11.92 -9.22
N TYR A 161 -2.72 10.83 -9.30
CA TYR A 161 -1.28 10.84 -8.97
C TYR A 161 -0.37 10.74 -10.21
N GLY A 162 -0.94 10.88 -11.41
CA GLY A 162 -0.25 10.78 -12.70
C GLY A 162 0.06 9.34 -13.11
N LYS A 163 1.09 9.13 -13.94
CA LYS A 163 1.52 7.78 -14.32
C LYS A 163 2.07 7.03 -13.10
N ILE A 164 1.55 5.82 -12.89
CA ILE A 164 1.98 4.87 -11.87
C ILE A 164 2.49 3.63 -12.60
N ASP A 165 3.73 3.22 -12.31
CA ASP A 165 4.39 2.10 -12.98
C ASP A 165 4.14 0.77 -12.24
N ILE A 166 3.93 0.79 -10.92
CA ILE A 166 3.60 -0.40 -10.10
C ILE A 166 2.44 -0.09 -9.15
N ILE A 167 1.45 -0.98 -9.09
CA ILE A 167 0.57 -1.08 -7.92
C ILE A 167 0.87 -2.39 -7.18
N TRP A 168 1.30 -2.25 -5.94
CA TRP A 168 1.76 -3.34 -5.09
C TRP A 168 0.70 -3.61 -4.03
N PHE A 169 -0.14 -4.62 -4.25
CA PHE A 169 -1.13 -5.00 -3.25
C PHE A 169 -0.49 -5.81 -2.13
N ASP A 170 -1.19 -5.94 -1.01
CA ASP A 170 -0.75 -6.82 0.06
C ASP A 170 -1.90 -7.35 0.90
N GLY A 171 -1.61 -8.40 1.66
CA GLY A 171 -2.52 -8.92 2.67
C GLY A 171 -3.69 -9.71 2.09
N SER A 172 -3.53 -10.31 0.91
CA SER A 172 -4.48 -11.30 0.43
C SER A 172 -4.15 -12.69 0.96
N TYR A 173 -5.06 -13.26 1.74
CA TYR A 173 -4.92 -14.59 2.33
C TYR A 173 -6.04 -15.53 1.83
N PRO A 174 -5.88 -16.87 1.94
CA PRO A 174 -6.86 -17.82 1.41
C PRO A 174 -8.31 -17.62 1.92
N ASP A 175 -8.44 -17.17 3.16
CA ASP A 175 -9.69 -16.87 3.87
C ASP A 175 -10.34 -15.55 3.43
N THR A 176 -9.59 -14.61 2.87
CA THR A 176 -10.08 -13.27 2.52
C THR A 176 -10.07 -12.96 1.02
N LYS A 177 -9.39 -13.76 0.20
CA LYS A 177 -9.21 -13.52 -1.25
C LYS A 177 -10.48 -13.29 -2.06
N HIS A 178 -11.61 -13.80 -1.59
CA HIS A 178 -12.90 -13.69 -2.27
C HIS A 178 -13.52 -12.28 -2.14
N ILE A 179 -13.09 -11.49 -1.17
CA ILE A 179 -13.61 -10.16 -0.85
C ILE A 179 -13.16 -9.12 -1.88
N TRP A 180 -11.98 -9.28 -2.46
CA TRP A 180 -11.35 -8.23 -3.27
C TRP A 180 -12.02 -8.01 -4.63
N ASN A 181 -12.77 -9.00 -5.12
CA ASN A 181 -13.24 -9.05 -6.50
C ASN A 181 -12.09 -8.73 -7.50
N ALA A 182 -10.99 -9.47 -7.35
CA ALA A 182 -9.74 -9.26 -8.08
C ALA A 182 -9.91 -9.15 -9.61
N PRO A 183 -10.77 -9.95 -10.28
CA PRO A 183 -10.98 -9.80 -11.72
C PRO A 183 -11.53 -8.43 -12.11
N ALA A 184 -12.53 -7.91 -11.39
CA ALA A 184 -13.10 -6.60 -11.68
C ALA A 184 -12.11 -5.47 -11.37
N LEU A 185 -11.35 -5.59 -10.27
CA LEU A 185 -10.33 -4.62 -9.91
C LEU A 185 -9.22 -4.55 -10.96
N ALA A 186 -8.66 -5.70 -11.35
CA ALA A 186 -7.61 -5.78 -12.36
C ALA A 186 -8.06 -5.22 -13.71
N ALA A 187 -9.30 -5.49 -14.13
CA ALA A 187 -9.87 -4.94 -15.36
C ALA A 187 -9.95 -3.41 -15.32
N LYS A 188 -10.40 -2.82 -14.21
CA LYS A 188 -10.43 -1.35 -14.03
C LYS A 188 -9.03 -0.75 -14.05
N ILE A 189 -8.08 -1.35 -13.32
CA ILE A 189 -6.68 -0.92 -13.27
C ILE A 189 -6.07 -0.88 -14.68
N LYS A 190 -6.15 -2.00 -15.42
CA LYS A 190 -5.57 -2.10 -16.78
C LYS A 190 -6.32 -1.24 -17.80
N SER A 191 -7.60 -0.93 -17.58
CA SER A 191 -8.32 0.05 -18.41
C SER A 191 -7.82 1.47 -18.21
N LEU A 192 -7.42 1.83 -16.98
CA LEU A 192 -6.99 3.18 -16.62
C LEU A 192 -5.51 3.41 -16.92
N GLN A 193 -4.65 2.45 -16.52
CA GLN A 193 -3.21 2.47 -16.78
C GLN A 193 -2.78 1.13 -17.40
N PRO A 194 -2.84 0.97 -18.74
CA PRO A 194 -2.59 -0.32 -19.39
C PRO A 194 -1.19 -0.92 -19.17
N GLU A 195 -0.20 -0.07 -18.93
CA GLU A 195 1.19 -0.47 -18.76
C GLU A 195 1.61 -0.74 -17.30
N ILE A 196 0.72 -0.48 -16.33
CA ILE A 196 1.01 -0.65 -14.90
C ILE A 196 1.31 -2.12 -14.58
N LEU A 197 2.29 -2.37 -13.72
CA LEU A 197 2.53 -3.69 -13.15
C LEU A 197 1.65 -3.89 -11.91
N ILE A 198 0.96 -5.02 -11.83
CA ILE A 198 0.17 -5.43 -10.66
C ILE A 198 0.96 -6.50 -9.90
N SER A 199 1.06 -6.35 -8.58
CA SER A 199 1.64 -7.34 -7.69
C SER A 199 0.65 -7.74 -6.60
N ARG A 200 0.71 -9.01 -6.16
CA ARG A 200 -0.03 -9.59 -5.02
C ARG A 200 -1.56 -9.44 -5.09
N LEU A 201 -2.13 -9.28 -6.28
CA LEU A 201 -3.57 -9.33 -6.51
C LEU A 201 -3.95 -10.75 -6.95
N PRO A 202 -4.77 -11.51 -6.20
CA PRO A 202 -4.94 -12.94 -6.43
C PRO A 202 -5.30 -13.33 -7.86
N GLY A 203 -4.35 -13.94 -8.57
CA GLY A 203 -4.52 -14.44 -9.94
C GLY A 203 -4.29 -13.39 -11.04
N PHE A 204 -3.79 -12.20 -10.69
CA PHE A 204 -3.55 -11.08 -11.60
C PHE A 204 -2.15 -10.46 -11.43
N ASP A 205 -1.22 -11.19 -10.81
CA ASP A 205 0.14 -10.76 -10.53
C ASP A 205 1.01 -10.80 -11.81
N ASP A 206 1.67 -9.68 -12.15
CA ASP A 206 2.58 -9.58 -13.29
C ASP A 206 3.99 -10.13 -12.97
N PHE A 207 4.32 -10.26 -11.68
CA PHE A 207 5.58 -10.80 -11.17
C PHE A 207 5.42 -11.40 -9.76
N SER A 208 6.33 -12.30 -9.36
CA SER A 208 6.37 -12.91 -8.03
C SER A 208 7.07 -12.02 -7.01
N THR A 209 6.65 -12.14 -5.74
CA THR A 209 7.22 -11.36 -4.64
C THR A 209 7.67 -12.26 -3.48
N PRO A 210 8.75 -13.06 -3.63
CA PRO A 210 9.38 -13.72 -2.48
C PRO A 210 9.71 -12.67 -1.41
N GLU A 211 9.51 -13.01 -0.14
CA GLU A 211 9.61 -12.06 0.96
C GLU A 211 10.55 -12.61 2.04
N GLN A 212 11.44 -11.75 2.54
CA GLN A 212 12.44 -12.05 3.57
C GLN A 212 13.35 -13.26 3.26
N SER A 213 13.36 -13.73 2.02
CA SER A 213 14.15 -14.86 1.57
C SER A 213 14.39 -14.75 0.07
N LEU A 214 15.63 -15.03 -0.36
CA LEU A 214 15.93 -15.19 -1.77
C LEU A 214 15.55 -16.61 -2.19
N PRO A 215 14.87 -16.80 -3.32
CA PRO A 215 14.57 -18.15 -3.81
C PRO A 215 15.86 -18.91 -4.08
N GLU A 216 16.02 -20.09 -3.49
CA GLU A 216 17.14 -20.99 -3.80
C GLU A 216 17.05 -21.38 -5.30
N ASN A 217 18.08 -21.02 -6.07
CA ASN A 217 18.23 -21.10 -7.53
C ASN A 217 17.20 -21.92 -8.37
N SER A 218 16.76 -21.26 -9.45
CA SER A 218 16.23 -21.79 -10.73
C SER A 218 14.76 -22.20 -10.88
N ASN A 219 13.93 -22.17 -9.84
CA ASN A 219 12.49 -22.52 -9.98
C ASN A 219 11.52 -21.35 -10.11
N VAL A 220 12.00 -20.10 -10.15
CA VAL A 220 11.12 -18.98 -10.46
C VAL A 220 10.85 -18.97 -11.96
N LYS A 221 9.76 -19.61 -12.37
CA LYS A 221 9.31 -19.69 -13.78
C LYS A 221 8.78 -18.34 -14.32
N CYS A 222 8.73 -17.30 -13.49
CA CYS A 222 8.24 -15.97 -13.81
C CYS A 222 9.18 -14.88 -13.26
N ARG A 223 8.96 -13.63 -13.67
CA ARG A 223 9.66 -12.45 -13.13
C ARG A 223 9.45 -12.36 -11.61
N TRP A 224 10.41 -11.80 -10.87
CA TRP A 224 10.28 -11.62 -9.42
C TRP A 224 11.00 -10.39 -8.88
N GLU A 225 10.55 -9.93 -7.72
CA GLU A 225 11.14 -8.89 -6.86
C GLU A 225 11.16 -9.43 -5.42
N GLY A 226 12.28 -9.32 -4.70
CA GLY A 226 12.42 -9.83 -3.34
C GLY A 226 13.46 -9.10 -2.52
#